data_AF-A0A956GVT2-F1
#
_entry.id   AF-A0A956GVT2-F1
#
_cell.length_a   1.000
_cell.length_b   1.000
_cell.length_c   1.000
_cell.angle_alpha   90.00
_cell.angle_beta   90.00
_cell.angle_gamma   90.00
#
_symmetry.space_group_name_H-M   'P 1'
#
loop_
_entity.id
_entity.type
_entity.pdbx_description
1 polymer ?
#
loop_
_entity_poly.entity_id
_entity_poly.type
_entity_poly.pdbx_seq_one_letter_code
_entity_poly.pdbx_strand_id
1 'polypeptide(L)'
;MSTKPRRDRFKQVLGAHLRRVYNFCFRMTLDQTRAASCVEEVFLRAYVGELPDDAEVEIWLIHIANHVLEQRLPRTPEVDFDLLDETLRSEATRTDVVRSLTDPQRDFMLWELKQGCMTSVINCLSPGERAAFTASQVMRMSDDDAAKALGVTPAAYKVRLSRARKKIGDYLAPRCEHVNPMNPCRCPARVGVALRKGFIRSQGVVQLRQSSTPYGRYGTGPDADDQPQRDVAAIFGNLPDPDLPEGFEAQLTASVDNGQWERIRDKKHGR
;
A
#
# COMPACT_ATOMS: atom_id res chain seq x y z
N MET A 1 10.05 34.63 -14.12
CA MET A 1 10.35 33.45 -14.97
C MET A 1 9.09 32.58 -15.01
N SER A 2 8.67 32.12 -16.18
CA SER A 2 7.30 31.59 -16.42
C SER A 2 6.97 30.44 -15.45
N THR A 3 5.91 30.58 -14.65
CA THR A 3 5.40 29.57 -13.71
C THR A 3 4.72 28.39 -14.42
N LYS A 4 4.33 28.58 -15.69
CA LYS A 4 3.65 27.58 -16.52
C LYS A 4 4.51 26.34 -16.82
N PRO A 5 5.77 26.45 -17.28
CA PRO A 5 6.68 25.32 -17.45
C PRO A 5 6.85 24.44 -16.20
N ARG A 6 6.92 25.05 -15.01
CA ARG A 6 7.06 24.31 -13.75
C ARG A 6 5.81 23.51 -13.41
N ARG A 7 4.63 24.12 -13.53
CA ARG A 7 3.35 23.43 -13.28
C ARG A 7 3.15 22.26 -14.22
N ASP A 8 3.48 22.43 -15.51
CA ASP A 8 3.34 21.37 -16.49
C ASP A 8 4.31 20.21 -16.22
N ARG A 9 5.58 20.50 -15.90
CA ARG A 9 6.54 19.48 -15.44
C ARG A 9 6.04 18.75 -14.18
N PHE A 10 5.52 19.49 -13.21
CA PHE A 10 5.07 18.90 -11.96
C PHE A 10 3.83 18.01 -12.15
N LYS A 11 2.89 18.38 -13.03
CA LYS A 11 1.74 17.52 -13.36
C LYS A 11 2.15 16.19 -13.98
N GLN A 12 3.20 16.18 -14.81
CA GLN A 12 3.78 14.93 -15.34
C GLN A 12 4.32 14.05 -14.22
N VAL A 13 5.09 14.64 -13.28
CA VAL A 13 5.59 13.93 -12.09
C VAL A 13 4.45 13.39 -11.22
N LEU A 14 3.41 14.20 -10.98
CA LEU A 14 2.23 13.78 -10.22
C LEU A 14 1.56 12.58 -10.88
N GLY A 15 1.18 12.68 -12.16
CA GLY A 15 0.50 11.59 -12.87
C GLY A 15 1.35 10.32 -12.95
N ALA A 16 2.67 10.44 -13.12
CA ALA A 16 3.58 9.30 -13.21
C ALA A 16 3.78 8.57 -11.88
N HIS A 17 3.81 9.28 -10.75
CA HIS A 17 4.23 8.70 -9.46
C HIS A 17 3.12 8.62 -8.40
N LEU A 18 1.96 9.24 -8.60
CA LEU A 18 0.88 9.30 -7.59
C LEU A 18 0.48 7.92 -7.06
N ARG A 19 0.16 6.97 -7.95
CA ARG A 19 -0.26 5.62 -7.56
C ARG A 19 0.81 4.93 -6.71
N ARG A 20 2.07 5.10 -7.09
CA ARG A 20 3.22 4.45 -6.45
C ARG A 20 3.49 5.03 -5.06
N VAL A 21 3.48 6.35 -4.93
CA VAL A 21 3.60 7.02 -3.62
C VAL A 21 2.41 6.68 -2.73
N TYR A 22 1.19 6.63 -3.27
CA TYR A 22 0.01 6.23 -2.52
C TYR A 22 0.07 4.78 -2.05
N ASN A 23 0.52 3.83 -2.88
CA ASN A 23 0.70 2.44 -2.44
C ASN A 23 1.67 2.37 -1.25
N PHE A 24 2.83 3.03 -1.33
CA PHE A 24 3.76 3.10 -0.20
C PHE A 24 3.10 3.66 1.07
N CYS A 25 2.43 4.82 0.98
CA CYS A 25 1.74 5.42 2.11
C CYS A 25 0.65 4.52 2.69
N PHE A 26 -0.16 3.89 1.84
CA PHE A 26 -1.23 2.98 2.25
C PHE A 26 -0.68 1.74 2.97
N ARG A 27 0.39 1.13 2.46
CA ARG A 27 1.05 0.00 3.15
C ARG A 27 1.61 0.40 4.51
N MET A 28 2.02 1.66 4.64
CA MET A 28 2.57 2.19 5.88
C MET A 28 1.50 2.59 6.90
N THR A 29 0.27 2.91 6.49
CA THR A 29 -0.78 3.41 7.40
C THR A 29 -1.94 2.44 7.62
N LEU A 30 -2.18 1.49 6.70
CA LEU A 30 -3.39 0.65 6.65
C LEU A 30 -4.70 1.47 6.60
N ASP A 31 -4.62 2.75 6.30
CA ASP A 31 -5.74 3.69 6.39
C ASP A 31 -5.71 4.66 5.21
N GLN A 32 -6.79 4.68 4.43
CA GLN A 32 -6.93 5.47 3.21
C GLN A 32 -6.84 6.98 3.49
N THR A 33 -7.43 7.45 4.59
CA THR A 33 -7.43 8.88 4.96
C THR A 33 -6.03 9.33 5.38
N ARG A 34 -5.33 8.55 6.21
CA ARG A 34 -3.94 8.81 6.60
C ARG A 34 -3.00 8.73 5.40
N ALA A 35 -3.23 7.76 4.49
CA ALA A 35 -2.46 7.62 3.26
C ALA A 35 -2.65 8.83 2.33
N ALA A 36 -3.90 9.22 2.04
CA ALA A 36 -4.21 10.38 1.20
C ALA A 36 -3.63 11.67 1.78
N SER A 37 -3.80 11.90 3.10
CA SER A 37 -3.21 13.05 3.78
C SER A 37 -1.67 13.07 3.72
N CYS A 38 -1.03 11.89 3.80
CA CYS A 38 0.41 11.79 3.64
C CYS A 38 0.84 12.12 2.21
N VAL A 39 0.13 11.58 1.21
CA VAL A 39 0.41 11.82 -0.21
C VAL A 39 0.26 13.30 -0.58
N GLU A 40 -0.80 13.96 -0.11
CA GLU A 40 -0.99 15.39 -0.33
C GLU A 40 0.20 16.20 0.24
N GLU A 41 0.64 15.87 1.46
CA GLU A 41 1.80 16.53 2.04
C GLU A 41 3.10 16.22 1.28
N VAL A 42 3.30 15.00 0.81
CA VAL A 42 4.46 14.61 0.01
C VAL A 42 4.53 15.45 -1.26
N PHE A 43 3.45 15.51 -2.03
CA PHE A 43 3.43 16.26 -3.28
C PHE A 43 3.48 17.78 -3.05
N LEU A 44 2.90 18.29 -1.96
CA LEU A 44 3.08 19.69 -1.57
C LEU A 44 4.56 20.00 -1.25
N ARG A 45 5.21 19.18 -0.44
CA ARG A 45 6.65 19.33 -0.12
C ARG A 45 7.50 19.23 -1.39
N ALA A 46 7.16 18.31 -2.30
CA ALA A 46 7.82 18.15 -3.59
C ALA A 46 7.64 19.38 -4.49
N TYR A 47 6.43 19.97 -4.54
CA TYR A 47 6.16 21.16 -5.32
C TYR A 47 6.92 22.38 -4.82
N VAL A 48 7.01 22.52 -3.49
CA VAL A 48 7.71 23.62 -2.83
C VAL A 48 9.23 23.46 -2.96
N GLY A 49 9.75 22.24 -2.90
CA GLY A 49 11.17 21.92 -3.08
C GLY A 49 11.62 22.00 -4.54
N GLU A 50 12.85 21.60 -4.82
CA GLU A 50 13.33 21.47 -6.19
C GLU A 50 13.25 20.00 -6.62
N LEU A 51 12.54 19.77 -7.74
CA LEU A 51 12.40 18.44 -8.33
C LEU A 51 13.77 17.98 -8.85
N PRO A 52 14.26 16.80 -8.44
CA PRO A 52 15.50 16.24 -8.96
C PRO A 52 15.34 15.82 -10.43
N ASP A 53 16.38 15.23 -11.00
CA ASP A 53 16.34 14.62 -12.33
C ASP A 53 15.33 13.45 -12.35
N ASP A 54 14.71 13.22 -13.49
CA ASP A 54 13.56 12.31 -13.63
C ASP A 54 13.88 10.87 -13.15
N ALA A 55 15.13 10.43 -13.26
CA ALA A 55 15.58 9.11 -12.79
C ALA A 55 15.56 8.96 -11.26
N GLU A 56 15.63 10.05 -10.51
CA GLU A 56 15.71 10.05 -9.04
C GLU A 56 14.40 10.50 -8.38
N VAL A 57 13.45 11.03 -9.15
CA VAL A 57 12.18 11.58 -8.64
C VAL A 57 11.43 10.58 -7.78
N GLU A 58 11.33 9.32 -8.21
CA GLU A 58 10.62 8.30 -7.44
C GLU A 58 11.25 8.05 -6.07
N ILE A 59 12.56 7.80 -6.04
CA ILE A 59 13.32 7.53 -4.80
C ILE A 59 13.17 8.72 -3.85
N TRP A 60 13.26 9.93 -4.39
CA TRP A 60 13.11 11.17 -3.63
C TRP A 60 11.68 11.37 -3.09
N LEU A 61 10.64 11.06 -3.86
CA LEU A 61 9.25 11.12 -3.38
C LEU A 61 8.99 10.11 -2.25
N ILE A 62 9.51 8.89 -2.37
CA ILE A 62 9.44 7.88 -1.30
C ILE A 62 10.24 8.33 -0.07
N HIS A 63 11.36 9.05 -0.26
CA HIS A 63 12.12 9.65 0.83
C HIS A 63 11.31 10.68 1.61
N ILE A 64 10.64 11.60 0.90
CA ILE A 64 9.74 12.57 1.53
C ILE A 64 8.61 11.82 2.26
N ALA A 65 8.02 10.81 1.63
CA ALA A 65 6.94 10.01 2.23
C ALA A 65 7.38 9.32 3.51
N ASN A 66 8.53 8.64 3.51
CA ASN A 66 9.08 7.98 4.69
C ASN A 66 9.31 8.99 5.81
N HIS A 67 9.89 10.15 5.51
CA HIS A 67 10.13 11.18 6.50
C HIS A 67 8.84 11.76 7.11
N VAL A 68 7.80 11.99 6.30
CA VAL A 68 6.47 12.43 6.78
C VAL A 68 5.85 11.35 7.67
N LEU A 69 5.95 10.08 7.28
CA LEU A 69 5.39 8.95 8.02
C LEU A 69 6.12 8.69 9.34
N GLU A 70 7.45 8.83 9.39
CA GLU A 70 8.24 8.72 10.63
C GLU A 70 7.82 9.73 11.70
N GLN A 71 7.29 10.90 11.29
CA GLN A 71 6.78 11.92 12.20
C GLN A 71 5.34 11.65 12.66
N ARG A 72 4.54 10.96 11.83
CA ARG A 72 3.11 10.75 12.07
C ARG A 72 2.78 9.39 12.68
N LEU A 73 3.60 8.37 12.43
CA LEU A 73 3.37 7.02 12.94
C LEU A 73 3.92 6.88 14.37
N PRO A 74 3.21 6.13 15.24
CA PRO A 74 3.75 5.81 16.55
C PRO A 74 5.00 4.94 16.44
N ARG A 75 5.87 5.01 17.45
CA ARG A 75 7.11 4.22 17.50
C ARG A 75 6.86 2.72 17.61
N THR A 76 5.72 2.34 18.16
CA THR A 76 5.26 0.96 18.29
C THR A 76 4.16 0.68 17.27
N PRO A 77 4.05 -0.57 16.76
CA PRO A 77 2.92 -0.97 15.93
C PRO A 77 1.58 -0.71 16.63
N GLU A 78 0.59 -0.20 15.88
CA GLU A 78 -0.78 0.01 16.35
C GLU A 78 -1.60 -1.29 16.34
N VAL A 79 -1.11 -2.31 15.63
CA VAL A 79 -1.68 -3.65 15.54
C VAL A 79 -0.56 -4.67 15.72
N ASP A 80 -0.91 -5.86 16.18
CA ASP A 80 0.02 -6.99 16.29
C ASP A 80 -0.61 -8.28 15.70
N PHE A 81 0.18 -9.35 15.72
CA PHE A 81 -0.22 -10.63 15.14
C PHE A 81 -1.36 -11.31 15.92
N ASP A 82 -1.45 -11.08 17.23
CA ASP A 82 -2.48 -11.68 18.07
C ASP A 82 -3.84 -11.02 17.78
N LEU A 83 -3.88 -9.69 17.71
CA LEU A 83 -5.07 -8.95 17.29
C LEU A 83 -5.54 -9.33 15.88
N LEU A 84 -4.61 -9.59 14.96
CA LEU A 84 -4.94 -10.04 13.61
C LEU A 84 -5.51 -11.48 13.61
N ASP A 85 -4.95 -12.38 14.44
CA ASP A 85 -5.49 -13.71 14.68
C ASP A 85 -6.88 -13.64 15.31
N GLU A 86 -7.12 -12.79 16.32
CA GLU A 86 -8.44 -12.57 16.91
C GLU A 86 -9.44 -12.03 15.88
N THR A 87 -9.01 -11.12 15.00
CA THR A 87 -9.91 -10.50 14.01
C THR A 87 -10.32 -11.49 12.92
N LEU A 88 -9.36 -12.23 12.35
CA LEU A 88 -9.61 -13.08 11.17
C LEU A 88 -9.76 -14.56 11.49
N ARG A 89 -9.35 -15.02 12.67
CA ARG A 89 -9.29 -16.44 13.05
C ARG A 89 -10.02 -16.77 14.36
N SER A 90 -10.69 -15.81 15.01
CA SER A 90 -11.51 -16.05 16.22
C SER A 90 -12.60 -17.10 16.03
N GLU A 91 -13.11 -17.25 14.81
CA GLU A 91 -14.11 -18.26 14.48
C GLU A 91 -13.64 -19.05 13.25
N ALA A 92 -13.74 -20.38 13.29
CA ALA A 92 -13.68 -21.20 12.09
C ALA A 92 -15.00 -21.03 11.33
N THR A 93 -15.21 -19.89 10.68
CA THR A 93 -16.49 -19.66 10.04
C THR A 93 -16.59 -20.49 8.76
N ARG A 94 -17.34 -21.58 8.82
CA ARG A 94 -18.07 -22.08 7.65
C ARG A 94 -19.11 -21.02 7.29
N THR A 95 -18.71 -19.97 6.58
CA THR A 95 -19.69 -19.01 6.07
C THR A 95 -20.17 -19.44 4.70
N ASP A 96 -21.44 -19.80 4.63
CA ASP A 96 -22.23 -19.91 3.40
C ASP A 96 -22.26 -18.59 2.59
N VAL A 97 -21.80 -17.48 3.18
CA VAL A 97 -21.65 -16.15 2.55
C VAL A 97 -20.93 -16.22 1.21
N VAL A 98 -19.76 -16.88 1.13
CA VAL A 98 -19.00 -16.96 -0.14
C VAL A 98 -19.73 -17.82 -1.19
N ARG A 99 -20.46 -18.84 -0.75
CA ARG A 99 -21.28 -19.69 -1.64
C ARG A 99 -22.50 -18.96 -2.20
N SER A 100 -23.00 -17.94 -1.48
CA SER A 100 -24.13 -17.11 -1.93
C SER A 100 -23.75 -15.91 -2.81
N LEU A 101 -22.46 -15.60 -2.95
CA LEU A 101 -22.00 -14.49 -3.80
C LEU A 101 -21.82 -14.92 -5.26
N THR A 102 -22.13 -14.02 -6.21
CA THR A 102 -21.76 -14.18 -7.62
C THR A 102 -20.23 -14.19 -7.76
N ASP A 103 -19.71 -14.79 -8.83
CA ASP A 103 -18.25 -14.89 -9.01
C ASP A 103 -17.54 -13.51 -9.00
N PRO A 104 -18.03 -12.44 -9.66
CA PRO A 104 -17.40 -11.11 -9.60
C PRO A 104 -17.43 -10.47 -8.20
N GLN A 105 -18.54 -10.63 -7.47
CA GLN A 105 -18.63 -10.13 -6.09
C GLN A 105 -17.66 -10.89 -5.18
N ARG A 106 -17.58 -12.21 -5.34
CA ARG A 106 -16.67 -13.06 -4.58
C ARG A 106 -15.22 -12.67 -4.81
N ASP A 107 -14.81 -12.46 -6.06
CA ASP A 107 -13.43 -12.12 -6.40
C ASP A 107 -13.02 -10.76 -5.83
N PHE A 108 -13.90 -9.76 -5.91
CA PHE A 108 -13.68 -8.47 -5.25
C PHE A 108 -13.51 -8.60 -3.73
N MET A 109 -14.37 -9.38 -3.07
CA MET A 109 -14.28 -9.58 -1.61
C MET A 109 -13.00 -10.34 -1.21
N LEU A 110 -12.57 -11.33 -2.00
CA LEU A 110 -11.30 -12.04 -1.78
C LEU A 110 -10.10 -11.12 -1.98
N TRP A 111 -10.17 -10.26 -2.99
CA TRP A 111 -9.18 -9.23 -3.23
C TRP A 111 -9.05 -8.26 -2.06
N GLU A 112 -10.16 -7.70 -1.58
CA GLU A 112 -10.18 -6.75 -0.47
C GLU A 112 -9.65 -7.40 0.82
N LEU A 113 -10.04 -8.66 1.07
CA LEU A 113 -9.53 -9.44 2.19
C LEU A 113 -8.02 -9.65 2.10
N LYS A 114 -7.50 -10.03 0.93
CA LYS A 114 -6.07 -10.21 0.72
C LYS A 114 -5.33 -8.89 0.90
N GLN A 115 -5.84 -7.79 0.35
CA GLN A 115 -5.27 -6.45 0.54
C GLN A 115 -5.20 -6.04 2.00
N GLY A 116 -6.31 -6.16 2.72
CA GLY A 116 -6.39 -5.87 4.15
C GLY A 116 -5.44 -6.75 4.95
N CYS A 117 -5.56 -8.07 4.82
CA CYS A 117 -4.77 -9.04 5.58
C CYS A 117 -3.26 -8.86 5.38
N MET A 118 -2.81 -8.78 4.12
CA MET A 118 -1.38 -8.66 3.85
C MET A 118 -0.84 -7.29 4.30
N THR A 119 -1.64 -6.21 4.18
CA THR A 119 -1.26 -4.91 4.72
C THR A 119 -1.22 -4.92 6.25
N SER A 120 -2.17 -5.56 6.93
CA SER A 120 -2.15 -5.72 8.38
C SER A 120 -0.93 -6.48 8.86
N VAL A 121 -0.51 -7.54 8.15
CA VAL A 121 0.72 -8.28 8.47
C VAL A 121 1.95 -7.38 8.41
N ILE A 122 2.07 -6.53 7.39
CA ILE A 122 3.12 -5.51 7.31
C ILE A 122 3.02 -4.54 8.50
N ASN A 123 1.81 -4.14 8.88
CA ASN A 123 1.58 -3.17 9.96
C ASN A 123 1.84 -3.73 11.37
N CYS A 124 1.97 -5.04 11.54
CA CYS A 124 2.45 -5.66 12.78
C CYS A 124 3.96 -5.43 13.03
N LEU A 125 4.69 -4.96 12.01
CA LEU A 125 6.11 -4.63 12.12
C LEU A 125 6.32 -3.22 12.70
N SER A 126 7.48 -3.03 13.35
CA SER A 126 7.92 -1.68 13.75
C SER A 126 8.04 -0.77 12.51
N PRO A 127 7.85 0.56 12.64
CA PRO A 127 7.83 1.45 11.48
C PRO A 127 9.05 1.33 10.55
N GLY A 128 10.26 1.16 11.11
CA GLY A 128 11.48 0.99 10.32
C GLY A 128 11.58 -0.37 9.60
N GLU A 129 11.12 -1.44 10.23
CA GLU A 129 11.03 -2.78 9.58
C GLU A 129 9.93 -2.78 8.51
N ARG A 130 8.80 -2.14 8.79
CA ARG A 130 7.67 -1.92 7.89
C ARG A 130 8.12 -1.21 6.61
N ALA A 131 8.82 -0.10 6.74
CA ALA A 131 9.31 0.68 5.61
C ALA A 131 10.30 -0.12 4.74
N ALA A 132 11.25 -0.81 5.38
CA ALA A 132 12.23 -1.66 4.68
C ALA A 132 11.55 -2.79 3.90
N PHE A 133 10.57 -3.46 4.52
CA PHE A 133 9.81 -4.52 3.88
C PHE A 133 8.96 -4.00 2.73
N THR A 134 8.22 -2.91 2.91
CA THR A 134 7.41 -2.30 1.86
C THR A 134 8.26 -1.88 0.66
N ALA A 135 9.38 -1.18 0.88
CA ALA A 135 10.28 -0.75 -0.19
C ALA A 135 10.85 -1.95 -0.98
N SER A 136 11.24 -3.02 -0.28
CA SER A 136 11.82 -4.21 -0.92
C SER A 136 10.77 -5.07 -1.63
N GLN A 137 9.70 -5.43 -0.92
CA GLN A 137 8.81 -6.52 -1.31
C GLN A 137 7.58 -6.03 -2.08
N VAL A 138 7.07 -4.85 -1.75
CA VAL A 138 5.91 -4.27 -2.44
C VAL A 138 6.35 -3.37 -3.58
N MET A 139 7.29 -2.45 -3.30
CA MET A 139 7.76 -1.48 -4.29
C MET A 139 8.81 -2.06 -5.24
N ARG A 140 9.40 -3.22 -4.91
CA ARG A 140 10.46 -3.91 -5.69
C ARG A 140 11.68 -3.02 -5.96
N MET A 141 12.02 -2.15 -5.03
CA MET A 141 13.22 -1.31 -5.13
C MET A 141 14.48 -2.16 -4.93
N SER A 142 15.59 -1.75 -5.57
CA SER A 142 16.90 -2.30 -5.27
C SER A 142 17.29 -2.01 -3.80
N ASP A 143 18.16 -2.83 -3.22
CA ASP A 143 18.63 -2.60 -1.84
C ASP A 143 19.24 -1.20 -1.65
N ASP A 144 19.97 -0.71 -2.65
CA ASP A 144 20.63 0.60 -2.63
C ASP A 144 19.60 1.74 -2.74
N ASP A 145 18.63 1.64 -3.65
CA ASP A 145 17.58 2.66 -3.80
C ASP A 145 16.64 2.67 -2.59
N ALA A 146 16.33 1.51 -2.04
CA ALA A 146 15.53 1.39 -0.83
C ALA A 146 16.26 2.01 0.37
N ALA A 147 17.57 1.77 0.53
CA ALA A 147 18.35 2.39 1.60
C ALA A 147 18.38 3.92 1.46
N LYS A 148 18.61 4.43 0.24
CA LYS A 148 18.56 5.88 -0.08
C LYS A 148 17.18 6.47 0.22
N ALA A 149 16.11 5.87 -0.31
CA ALA A 149 14.74 6.33 -0.09
C ALA A 149 14.41 6.36 1.40
N LEU A 150 14.78 5.34 2.16
CA LEU A 150 14.49 5.28 3.59
C LEU A 150 15.44 6.12 4.46
N GLY A 151 16.44 6.79 3.87
CA GLY A 151 17.36 7.67 4.60
C GLY A 151 18.25 6.93 5.62
N VAL A 152 18.60 5.67 5.33
CA VAL A 152 19.41 4.84 6.23
C VAL A 152 20.62 4.23 5.52
N THR A 153 21.60 3.77 6.31
CA THR A 153 22.75 3.07 5.73
C THR A 153 22.32 1.73 5.12
N PRO A 154 23.00 1.23 4.05
CA PRO A 154 22.70 -0.07 3.47
C PRO A 154 22.77 -1.22 4.49
N ALA A 155 23.68 -1.13 5.46
CA ALA A 155 23.78 -2.10 6.55
C ALA A 155 22.54 -2.07 7.46
N ALA A 156 22.09 -0.89 7.88
CA ALA A 156 20.89 -0.75 8.70
C ALA A 156 19.63 -1.21 7.96
N TYR A 157 19.53 -0.91 6.66
CA TYR A 157 18.47 -1.40 5.79
C TYR A 157 18.41 -2.93 5.76
N LYS A 158 19.54 -3.61 5.49
CA LYS A 158 19.61 -5.07 5.43
C LYS A 158 19.21 -5.73 6.75
N VAL A 159 19.62 -5.15 7.88
CA VAL A 159 19.21 -5.63 9.22
C VAL A 159 17.70 -5.49 9.42
N ARG A 160 17.11 -4.34 9.08
CA ARG A 160 15.65 -4.10 9.18
C ARG A 160 14.87 -5.08 8.29
N LEU A 161 15.30 -5.24 7.04
CA LEU A 161 14.66 -6.12 6.07
C LEU A 161 14.74 -7.60 6.51
N SER A 162 15.90 -8.05 6.98
CA SER A 162 16.07 -9.42 7.49
C SER A 162 15.12 -9.70 8.66
N ARG A 163 15.03 -8.79 9.63
CA ARG A 163 14.10 -8.92 10.77
C ARG A 163 12.64 -8.93 10.32
N ALA A 164 12.27 -8.05 9.39
CA ALA A 164 10.94 -7.99 8.83
C ALA A 164 10.55 -9.29 8.12
N ARG A 165 11.41 -9.80 7.23
CA ARG A 165 11.21 -11.07 6.51
C ARG A 165 11.06 -12.24 7.48
N LYS A 166 11.90 -12.30 8.52
CA LYS A 166 11.79 -13.35 9.54
C LYS A 166 10.44 -13.30 10.26
N LYS A 167 10.04 -12.15 10.81
CA LYS A 167 8.76 -11.99 11.52
C LYS A 167 7.55 -12.35 10.66
N ILE A 168 7.52 -11.86 9.42
CA ILE A 168 6.43 -12.16 8.48
C ILE A 168 6.45 -13.64 8.07
N GLY A 169 7.63 -14.20 7.82
CA GLY A 169 7.81 -15.62 7.50
C GLY A 169 7.31 -16.52 8.64
N ASP A 170 7.76 -16.28 9.86
CA ASP A 170 7.37 -17.03 11.07
C ASP A 170 5.84 -16.97 11.28
N TYR A 171 5.21 -15.82 10.98
CA TYR A 171 3.76 -15.66 11.09
C TYR A 171 2.99 -16.38 9.96
N LEU A 172 3.37 -16.17 8.70
CA LEU A 172 2.63 -16.67 7.54
C LEU A 172 2.87 -18.15 7.25
N ALA A 173 4.10 -18.65 7.43
CA ALA A 173 4.50 -20.00 7.02
C ALA A 173 3.62 -21.13 7.59
N PRO A 174 3.21 -21.13 8.87
CA PRO A 174 2.32 -22.17 9.41
C PRO A 174 0.83 -21.85 9.22
N ARG A 175 0.47 -20.67 8.70
CA ARG A 175 -0.91 -20.15 8.72
C ARG A 175 -1.53 -19.96 7.35
N CYS A 176 -0.84 -19.37 6.39
CA CYS A 176 -1.45 -18.81 5.17
C CYS A 176 -1.49 -19.81 4.00
N GLU A 177 -2.67 -20.03 3.40
CA GLU A 177 -2.80 -20.92 2.23
C GLU A 177 -1.97 -20.49 1.02
N HIS A 178 -1.68 -19.18 0.88
CA HIS A 178 -0.87 -18.66 -0.20
C HIS A 178 0.60 -19.07 -0.09
N VAL A 179 1.09 -19.35 1.13
CA VAL A 179 2.44 -19.88 1.36
C VAL A 179 2.47 -21.39 1.18
N ASN A 180 1.50 -22.09 1.79
CA ASN A 180 1.33 -23.54 1.64
C ASN A 180 -0.17 -23.88 1.59
N PRO A 181 -0.67 -24.51 0.52
CA PRO A 181 -2.10 -24.87 0.39
C PRO A 181 -2.68 -25.72 1.53
N MET A 182 -1.81 -26.43 2.27
CA MET A 182 -2.22 -27.25 3.42
C MET A 182 -2.42 -26.45 4.70
N ASN A 183 -2.07 -25.16 4.70
CA ASN A 183 -2.22 -24.31 5.86
C ASN A 183 -3.70 -24.02 6.21
N PRO A 184 -4.01 -23.73 7.50
CA PRO A 184 -5.38 -23.63 7.98
C PRO A 184 -6.10 -22.33 7.59
N CYS A 185 -5.39 -21.23 7.29
CA CYS A 185 -6.01 -19.97 6.92
C CYS A 185 -6.34 -19.94 5.43
N ARG A 186 -7.64 -20.09 5.12
CA ARG A 186 -8.16 -20.00 3.75
C ARG A 186 -8.98 -18.73 3.56
N CYS A 187 -8.58 -17.87 2.63
CA CYS A 187 -9.20 -16.58 2.35
C CYS A 187 -10.73 -16.70 2.15
N PRO A 188 -11.26 -17.64 1.34
CA PRO A 188 -12.71 -17.84 1.22
C PRO A 188 -13.43 -18.14 2.53
N ALA A 189 -12.78 -18.83 3.47
CA ALA A 189 -13.36 -19.11 4.78
C ALA A 189 -13.30 -17.91 5.74
N ARG A 190 -12.53 -16.86 5.41
CA ARG A 190 -12.36 -15.67 6.26
C ARG A 190 -13.19 -14.46 5.82
N VAL A 191 -13.72 -14.44 4.59
CA VAL A 191 -14.55 -13.32 4.09
C VAL A 191 -15.71 -12.99 5.03
N GLY A 192 -16.42 -14.00 5.52
CA GLY A 192 -17.59 -13.78 6.36
C GLY A 192 -17.27 -13.16 7.72
N VAL A 193 -16.20 -13.60 8.40
CA VAL A 193 -15.76 -12.99 9.66
C VAL A 193 -15.20 -11.59 9.41
N ALA A 194 -14.44 -11.39 8.33
CA ALA A 194 -13.90 -10.09 7.95
C ALA A 194 -15.00 -9.05 7.72
N LEU A 195 -16.11 -9.43 7.05
CA LEU A 195 -17.29 -8.58 6.90
C LEU A 195 -17.94 -8.24 8.24
N ARG A 196 -18.24 -9.25 9.08
CA ARG A 196 -18.90 -9.04 10.38
C ARG A 196 -18.10 -8.15 11.32
N LYS A 197 -16.77 -8.28 11.29
CA LYS A 197 -15.85 -7.49 12.10
C LYS A 197 -15.51 -6.13 11.48
N GLY A 198 -16.04 -5.82 10.29
CA GLY A 198 -15.75 -4.57 9.56
C GLY A 198 -14.31 -4.47 9.04
N PHE A 199 -13.59 -5.59 8.96
CA PHE A 199 -12.23 -5.66 8.42
C PHE A 199 -12.18 -5.40 6.91
N ILE A 200 -13.24 -5.78 6.20
CA ILE A 200 -13.50 -5.45 4.79
C ILE A 200 -14.91 -4.89 4.63
N ARG A 201 -15.15 -4.05 3.63
CA ARG A 201 -16.43 -3.38 3.39
C ARG A 201 -17.18 -4.04 2.24
N SER A 202 -18.47 -4.31 2.41
CA SER A 202 -19.30 -4.93 1.35
C SER A 202 -19.66 -4.01 0.17
N GLN A 203 -19.09 -2.81 0.06
CA GLN A 203 -19.51 -1.82 -0.93
C GLN A 203 -18.82 -2.05 -2.29
N GLY A 204 -19.39 -2.96 -3.08
CA GLY A 204 -19.25 -2.93 -4.53
C GLY A 204 -20.47 -2.23 -5.13
N VAL A 205 -20.28 -1.09 -5.80
CA VAL A 205 -21.33 -0.51 -6.64
C VAL A 205 -21.65 -1.51 -7.75
N VAL A 206 -22.91 -1.92 -7.90
CA VAL A 206 -23.36 -2.76 -9.02
C VAL A 206 -23.26 -1.92 -10.29
N GLN A 207 -22.25 -2.18 -11.12
CA GLN A 207 -22.11 -1.57 -12.44
C GLN A 207 -22.41 -2.61 -13.54
N LEU A 208 -23.28 -2.22 -14.49
CA LEU A 208 -23.61 -3.02 -15.68
C LEU A 208 -22.43 -3.14 -16.67
N ARG A 209 -21.47 -2.22 -16.59
CA ARG A 209 -20.20 -2.30 -17.31
C ARG A 209 -19.17 -2.78 -16.30
N GLN A 210 -18.47 -3.87 -16.64
CA GLN A 210 -17.35 -4.40 -15.88
C GLN A 210 -16.50 -3.24 -15.34
N SER A 211 -16.41 -3.09 -14.02
CA SER A 211 -15.12 -2.71 -13.48
C SER A 211 -14.22 -3.87 -13.88
N SER A 212 -13.16 -3.58 -14.63
CA SER A 212 -12.10 -4.56 -14.89
C SER A 212 -11.69 -5.12 -13.53
N THR A 213 -12.21 -6.29 -13.15
CA THR A 213 -11.79 -6.94 -11.91
C THR A 213 -10.39 -7.42 -12.27
N PRO A 214 -9.30 -6.74 -11.86
CA PRO A 214 -8.01 -6.94 -12.54
C PRO A 214 -7.36 -8.26 -12.12
N TYR A 215 -8.03 -9.06 -11.29
CA TYR A 215 -7.40 -10.13 -10.57
C TYR A 215 -8.31 -11.35 -10.48
N GLY A 216 -7.73 -12.50 -10.82
CA GLY A 216 -8.36 -13.81 -10.60
C GLY A 216 -8.48 -14.16 -9.12
N ARG A 217 -8.85 -15.41 -8.85
CA ARG A 217 -9.30 -15.95 -7.55
C ARG A 217 -8.37 -15.64 -6.37
N TYR A 218 -7.09 -15.40 -6.65
CA TYR A 218 -6.05 -15.13 -5.66
C TYR A 218 -5.43 -13.73 -5.73
N GLY A 219 -5.98 -12.79 -6.48
CA GLY A 219 -5.43 -11.43 -6.54
C GLY A 219 -4.17 -11.30 -7.41
N THR A 220 -3.84 -12.31 -8.23
CA THR A 220 -2.54 -12.44 -8.94
C THR A 220 -2.57 -11.96 -10.40
N GLY A 221 -3.70 -11.45 -10.87
CA GLY A 221 -3.90 -11.09 -12.28
C GLY A 221 -4.42 -12.27 -13.11
N PRO A 222 -4.84 -12.03 -14.37
CA PRO A 222 -5.41 -13.04 -15.25
C PRO A 222 -4.43 -14.15 -15.66
N ASP A 223 -3.12 -13.88 -15.67
CA ASP A 223 -2.10 -14.81 -16.20
C ASP A 223 -1.41 -15.66 -15.12
N ALA A 224 -1.72 -15.44 -13.84
CA ALA A 224 -1.10 -16.14 -12.71
C ALA A 224 -2.14 -16.75 -11.76
N ASP A 225 -3.30 -17.12 -12.32
CA ASP A 225 -4.32 -17.87 -11.60
C ASP A 225 -3.76 -19.24 -11.18
N ASP A 226 -3.99 -19.60 -9.92
CA ASP A 226 -3.85 -20.95 -9.37
C ASP A 226 -2.47 -21.52 -8.99
N GLN A 227 -1.37 -20.74 -8.96
CA GLN A 227 -0.12 -21.24 -8.35
C GLN A 227 0.15 -20.69 -6.94
N PRO A 228 0.30 -21.55 -5.90
CA PRO A 228 0.70 -21.11 -4.57
C PRO A 228 2.10 -20.48 -4.62
N GLN A 229 2.19 -19.22 -4.21
CA GLN A 229 3.44 -18.49 -4.18
C GLN A 229 4.17 -18.83 -2.88
N ARG A 230 5.03 -19.85 -2.94
CA ARG A 230 5.83 -20.30 -1.80
C ARG A 230 6.77 -19.22 -1.25
N ASP A 231 7.13 -18.25 -2.09
CA ASP A 231 7.96 -17.11 -1.71
C ASP A 231 7.10 -15.95 -1.21
N VAL A 232 7.31 -15.55 0.05
CA VAL A 232 6.70 -14.36 0.66
C VAL A 232 6.94 -13.12 -0.21
N ALA A 233 8.12 -12.99 -0.83
CA ALA A 233 8.42 -11.86 -1.72
C ALA A 233 7.47 -11.80 -2.93
N ALA A 234 7.15 -12.95 -3.51
CA ALA A 234 6.21 -13.03 -4.63
C ALA A 234 4.80 -12.65 -4.18
N ILE A 235 4.35 -13.11 -3.00
CA ILE A 235 3.01 -12.79 -2.48
C ILE A 235 2.82 -11.28 -2.35
N PHE A 236 3.79 -10.60 -1.73
CA PHE A 236 3.74 -9.16 -1.50
C PHE A 236 4.00 -8.33 -2.76
N GLY A 237 4.91 -8.79 -3.62
CA GLY A 237 5.25 -8.11 -4.87
C GLY A 237 4.14 -8.18 -5.91
N ASN A 238 3.27 -9.19 -5.85
CA ASN A 238 2.09 -9.31 -6.70
C ASN A 238 0.83 -8.82 -5.98
N LEU A 239 0.95 -8.05 -4.90
CA LEU A 239 -0.21 -7.40 -4.34
C LEU A 239 -0.72 -6.34 -5.31
N PRO A 240 -2.02 -6.39 -5.65
CA PRO A 240 -2.70 -5.29 -6.29
C PRO A 240 -2.39 -3.95 -5.63
N ASP A 241 -2.23 -2.91 -6.46
CA ASP A 241 -2.17 -1.55 -5.95
C ASP A 241 -3.50 -1.18 -5.29
N PRO A 242 -3.49 -0.50 -4.13
CA PRO A 242 -4.70 0.01 -3.52
C PRO A 242 -5.32 1.09 -4.40
N ASP A 243 -6.66 1.13 -4.42
CA ASP A 243 -7.38 2.17 -5.14
C ASP A 243 -7.17 3.54 -4.49
N LEU A 244 -6.95 4.55 -5.33
CA LEU A 244 -6.95 5.95 -4.92
C LEU A 244 -8.37 6.34 -4.48
N PRO A 245 -8.50 7.23 -3.49
CA PRO A 245 -9.81 7.81 -3.17
C PRO A 245 -10.41 8.49 -4.41
N GLU A 246 -11.73 8.43 -4.54
CA GLU A 246 -12.44 9.01 -5.69
C GLU A 246 -12.10 10.50 -5.85
N GLY A 247 -11.72 10.91 -7.06
CA GLY A 247 -11.38 12.30 -7.37
C GLY A 247 -10.06 12.81 -6.79
N PHE A 248 -9.28 11.98 -6.07
CA PHE A 248 -8.08 12.45 -5.37
C PHE A 248 -7.00 12.99 -6.32
N GLU A 249 -6.74 12.33 -7.45
CA GLU A 249 -5.80 12.82 -8.46
C GLU A 249 -6.25 14.16 -9.06
N ALA A 250 -7.54 14.31 -9.34
CA ALA A 250 -8.12 15.55 -9.86
C ALA A 250 -8.01 16.68 -8.84
N GLN A 251 -8.21 16.39 -7.54
CA GLN A 251 -8.03 17.34 -6.46
C GLN A 251 -6.58 17.85 -6.39
N LEU A 252 -5.59 16.96 -6.39
CA LEU A 252 -4.18 17.36 -6.34
C LEU A 252 -3.78 18.17 -7.59
N THR A 253 -4.25 17.76 -8.76
CA THR A 253 -4.02 18.48 -10.02
C THR A 253 -4.64 19.88 -9.99
N ALA A 254 -5.87 20.01 -9.48
CA ALA A 254 -6.54 21.29 -9.32
C ALA A 254 -5.77 22.24 -8.38
N SER A 255 -5.18 21.74 -7.30
CA SER A 255 -4.32 22.53 -6.40
C SER A 255 -3.04 23.06 -7.06
N VAL A 256 -2.53 22.36 -8.08
CA VAL A 256 -1.42 22.85 -8.92
C VAL A 256 -1.91 23.90 -9.90
N ASP A 257 -2.99 23.62 -10.63
CA ASP A 257 -3.51 24.50 -11.68
C ASP A 257 -4.04 25.83 -11.14
N ASN A 258 -4.75 25.80 -10.00
CA ASN A 258 -5.27 27.01 -9.34
C ASN A 258 -4.19 27.84 -8.61
N GLY A 259 -2.92 27.40 -8.67
CA GLY A 259 -1.79 28.09 -8.05
C GLY A 259 -1.82 28.11 -6.52
N GLN A 260 -2.57 27.24 -5.85
CA GLN A 260 -2.55 27.10 -4.39
C GLN A 260 -1.15 26.75 -3.90
N TRP A 261 -0.50 25.75 -4.52
CA TRP A 261 0.84 25.32 -4.08
C TRP A 261 1.93 26.33 -4.45
N GLU A 262 1.78 27.09 -5.54
CA GLU A 262 2.68 28.20 -5.86
C GLU A 262 2.64 29.28 -4.78
N ARG A 263 1.45 29.68 -4.33
CA ARG A 263 1.29 30.65 -3.25
C ARG A 263 1.97 30.19 -1.95
N ILE A 264 1.97 28.89 -1.67
CA ILE A 264 2.66 28.31 -0.49
C ILE A 264 4.18 28.37 -0.69
N ARG A 265 4.66 28.03 -1.89
CA ARG A 265 6.08 28.09 -2.24
C ARG A 265 6.63 29.51 -2.17
N ASP A 266 5.93 30.49 -2.74
CA ASP A 266 6.32 31.91 -2.74
C ASP A 266 6.42 32.45 -1.32
N LYS A 267 5.48 32.10 -0.43
CA LYS A 267 5.54 32.49 0.99
C LYS A 267 6.76 31.91 1.73
N LYS A 268 7.23 30.73 1.32
CA LYS A 268 8.38 30.07 1.95
C LYS A 268 9.73 30.63 1.46
N HIS A 269 9.80 31.08 0.20
CA HIS A 269 11.02 31.63 -0.41
C HIS A 269 11.08 33.17 -0.40
N GLY A 270 9.97 33.85 -0.11
CA GLY A 270 9.86 35.31 0.01
C GLY A 270 10.15 35.87 1.39
N ARG A 271 10.96 35.17 2.21
CA ARG A 271 11.58 35.67 3.44
C ARG A 271 13.08 35.56 3.33
#